data_AF-X0T087-F1
#
_entry.id   AF-X0T087-F1
#
_cell.length_a   1.000
_cell.length_b   1.000
_cell.length_c   1.000
_cell.angle_alpha   90.00
_cell.angle_beta   90.00
_cell.angle_gamma   90.00
#
_symmetry.space_group_name_H-M   'P 1'
#
loop_
_entity.id
_entity.type
_entity.pdbx_description
1 polymer ?
#
loop_
_entity_poly.entity_id
_entity_poly.type
_entity_poly.pdbx_seq_one_letter_code
_entity_poly.pdbx_strand_id
1 'polypeptide(L)'
;GWRLDEVVPAADIIRAIGAEMPLEPLDPDYRGEVAKRYGYRDGSGEIGAIASVTQPFCGDCSRIRLSADGKLYTCLFATRGHDLRSLLRGDRTDEEIAEFLRPVWKARDDRYSELRSSQTPGLPKVEMSYVGG
;
A
#
# COMPACT_ATOMS: atom_id res chain seq x y z
N GLY A 1 -5.56 -8.90 -13.83
CA GLY A 1 -5.14 -9.07 -12.43
C GLY A 1 -3.78 -9.72 -12.40
N TRP A 2 -3.10 -9.80 -11.25
CA TRP A 2 -1.83 -10.52 -11.15
C TRP A 2 -2.02 -12.00 -11.50
N ARG A 3 -1.10 -12.53 -12.28
CA ARG A 3 -0.97 -13.96 -12.59
C ARG A 3 -0.04 -14.57 -11.56
N LEU A 4 -0.54 -15.49 -10.72
CA LEU A 4 0.26 -16.06 -9.63
C LEU A 4 1.46 -16.87 -10.15
N ASP A 5 1.36 -17.42 -11.35
CA ASP A 5 2.45 -18.05 -12.09
C ASP A 5 3.54 -17.07 -12.54
N GLU A 6 3.29 -15.76 -12.47
CA GLU A 6 4.28 -14.70 -12.73
C GLU A 6 4.78 -14.05 -11.42
N VAL A 7 4.38 -14.57 -10.25
CA VAL A 7 4.79 -14.04 -8.94
C VAL A 7 5.85 -14.95 -8.32
N VAL A 8 6.99 -14.38 -7.96
CA VAL A 8 7.96 -15.03 -7.07
C VAL A 8 7.65 -14.63 -5.62
N PRO A 9 7.28 -15.57 -4.74
CA PRO A 9 7.05 -15.27 -3.32
C PRO A 9 8.29 -14.67 -2.65
N ALA A 10 8.08 -13.69 -1.76
CA ALA A 10 9.17 -13.08 -0.99
C ALA A 10 10.02 -14.12 -0.23
N ALA A 11 9.40 -15.19 0.29
CA ALA A 11 10.12 -16.27 0.97
C ALA A 11 11.10 -17.01 0.04
N ASP A 12 10.74 -17.19 -1.23
CA ASP A 12 11.61 -17.84 -2.21
C ASP A 12 12.77 -16.93 -2.61
N ILE A 13 12.51 -15.62 -2.76
CA ILE A 13 13.55 -14.60 -2.99
C ILE A 13 14.56 -14.58 -1.84
N ILE A 14 14.08 -14.50 -0.60
CA ILE A 14 14.94 -14.48 0.60
C ILE A 14 15.73 -15.78 0.73
N ARG A 15 15.12 -16.94 0.43
CA ARG A 15 15.84 -18.23 0.43
C ARG A 15 16.94 -18.27 -0.64
N ALA A 16 16.66 -17.78 -1.84
CA ALA A 16 17.64 -17.75 -2.92
C ALA A 16 18.82 -16.83 -2.59
N ILE A 17 18.55 -15.63 -2.06
CA ILE A 17 19.61 -14.73 -1.59
C ILE A 17 20.39 -15.36 -0.44
N GLY A 18 19.69 -15.92 0.55
CA GLY A 18 20.28 -16.54 1.74
C GLY A 18 21.19 -17.74 1.46
N ALA A 19 21.05 -18.39 0.31
CA ALA A 19 21.93 -19.48 -0.13
C ALA A 19 23.32 -18.97 -0.57
N GLU A 20 23.38 -17.77 -1.14
CA GLU A 20 24.63 -17.14 -1.62
C GLU A 20 25.23 -16.17 -0.60
N MET A 21 24.36 -15.42 0.09
CA MET A 21 24.70 -14.39 1.07
C MET A 21 23.84 -14.63 2.33
N PRO A 22 24.38 -15.29 3.37
CA PRO A 22 23.60 -15.70 4.53
C PRO A 22 22.88 -14.53 5.21
N LEU A 23 21.56 -14.69 5.40
CA LEU A 23 20.68 -13.71 6.01
C LEU A 23 20.15 -14.17 7.36
N GLU A 24 19.77 -13.22 8.20
CA GLU A 24 18.97 -13.43 9.40
C GLU A 24 17.83 -12.40 9.49
N PRO A 25 16.63 -12.79 9.96
CA PRO A 25 15.52 -11.87 10.10
C PRO A 25 15.84 -10.82 11.17
N LEU A 26 15.46 -9.58 10.90
CA LEU A 26 15.54 -8.48 11.86
C LEU A 26 14.14 -8.12 12.36
N ASP A 27 14.07 -7.61 13.59
CA ASP A 27 12.85 -7.05 14.14
C ASP A 27 12.46 -5.78 13.38
N PRO A 28 11.15 -5.48 13.27
CA PRO A 28 10.70 -4.23 12.66
C PRO A 28 11.09 -3.03 13.53
N ASP A 29 11.45 -1.92 12.89
CA ASP A 29 11.79 -0.67 13.61
C ASP A 29 10.55 0.02 14.19
N TYR A 30 9.38 -0.22 13.59
CA TYR A 30 8.12 0.38 14.00
C TYR A 30 6.91 -0.47 13.62
N ARG A 31 5.79 -0.22 14.31
CA ARG A 31 4.52 -0.88 14.00
C ARG A 31 4.06 -0.54 12.57
N GLY A 32 3.68 -1.57 11.82
CA GLY A 32 3.20 -1.41 10.45
C GLY A 32 4.31 -1.21 9.43
N GLU A 33 5.58 -1.47 9.80
CA GLU A 33 6.67 -1.54 8.82
C GLU A 33 6.35 -2.59 7.74
N VAL A 34 6.31 -2.11 6.49
CA VAL A 34 5.83 -2.90 5.35
C VAL A 34 6.87 -3.88 4.84
N ALA A 35 8.15 -3.48 4.85
CA ALA A 35 9.24 -4.32 4.42
C ALA A 35 9.66 -5.24 5.57
N LYS A 36 9.75 -6.55 5.33
CA LYS A 36 10.43 -7.46 6.25
C LYS A 36 11.92 -7.30 6.07
N ARG A 37 12.64 -7.07 7.17
CA ARG A 37 14.06 -6.77 7.17
C ARG A 37 14.89 -8.03 7.43
N TYR A 38 16.04 -8.09 6.77
CA TYR A 38 17.00 -9.18 6.89
C TYR A 38 18.42 -8.62 6.88
N GLY A 39 19.20 -8.92 7.92
CA GLY A 39 20.61 -8.54 8.01
C GLY A 39 21.50 -9.61 7.36
N TYR A 40 22.57 -9.20 6.71
CA TYR A 40 23.62 -10.13 6.28
C TYR A 40 24.48 -10.53 7.49
N ARG A 41 24.74 -11.83 7.63
CA ARG A 41 25.50 -12.37 8.77
C ARG A 41 26.97 -11.95 8.79
N ASP A 42 27.50 -11.49 7.66
CA ASP A 42 28.85 -10.95 7.55
C ASP A 42 28.96 -9.48 7.99
N GLY A 43 27.84 -8.85 8.37
CA GLY A 43 27.77 -7.46 8.81
C GLY A 43 27.83 -6.44 7.68
N SER A 44 27.71 -6.86 6.42
CA SER A 44 27.78 -5.95 5.25
C SER A 44 26.56 -5.04 5.06
N GLY A 45 25.48 -5.28 5.82
CA GLY A 45 24.27 -4.46 5.82
C GLY A 45 23.00 -5.28 5.93
N GLU A 46 21.91 -4.76 5.36
CA GLU A 46 20.60 -5.40 5.37
C GLU A 46 19.85 -5.23 4.04
N ILE A 47 18.82 -6.05 3.84
CA ILE A 47 17.84 -5.93 2.75
C ILE A 47 16.42 -5.97 3.30
N GLY A 48 15.49 -5.40 2.53
CA GLY A 48 14.05 -5.44 2.81
C GLY A 48 13.28 -6.17 1.72
N ALA A 49 12.32 -7.02 2.10
CA ALA A 49 11.39 -7.65 1.18
C ALA A 49 9.96 -7.16 1.42
N ILE A 50 9.32 -6.64 0.36
CA ILE A 50 7.92 -6.20 0.38
C ILE A 50 7.04 -7.29 -0.26
N ALA A 51 6.32 -8.04 0.57
CA ALA A 51 5.49 -9.16 0.16
C ALA A 51 4.06 -8.75 -0.24
N SER A 52 3.93 -7.78 -1.17
CA SER A 52 2.65 -7.14 -1.54
C SER A 52 1.53 -8.08 -2.01
N VAL A 53 1.89 -9.28 -2.48
CA VAL A 53 0.96 -10.31 -2.96
C VAL A 53 0.72 -11.41 -1.94
N THR A 54 1.77 -11.96 -1.34
CA THR A 54 1.70 -13.15 -0.47
C THR A 54 1.44 -12.81 0.99
N GLN A 55 1.73 -11.58 1.43
CA GLN A 55 1.52 -11.09 2.80
C GLN A 55 1.01 -9.64 2.75
N PRO A 56 -0.29 -9.43 2.50
CA PRO A 56 -0.86 -8.10 2.40
C PRO A 56 -0.79 -7.34 3.73
N PHE A 57 -0.73 -6.02 3.64
CA PHE A 57 -0.50 -5.09 4.76
C PHE A 57 -1.57 -3.98 4.82
N CYS A 58 -2.83 -4.30 4.47
CA CYS A 58 -3.90 -3.29 4.51
C CYS A 58 -4.30 -2.92 5.94
N GLY A 59 -4.23 -3.86 6.89
CA GLY A 59 -4.61 -3.66 8.30
C GLY A 59 -3.88 -2.51 9.01
N ASP A 60 -2.58 -2.33 8.76
CA ASP A 60 -1.80 -1.21 9.31
C ASP A 60 -1.66 -0.04 8.31
N CYS A 61 -2.35 -0.09 7.17
CA CYS A 61 -2.21 0.96 6.14
C CYS A 61 -2.87 2.26 6.61
N SER A 62 -2.07 3.32 6.73
CA SER A 62 -2.48 4.68 7.14
C SER A 62 -2.43 5.70 5.99
N ARG A 63 -2.36 5.23 4.73
CA ARG A 63 -2.18 6.10 3.56
C ARG A 63 -3.51 6.64 3.02
N ILE A 64 -3.48 7.91 2.63
CA ILE A 64 -4.47 8.60 1.80
C ILE A 64 -3.75 9.16 0.57
N ARG A 65 -4.44 9.30 -0.56
CA ARG A 65 -3.86 9.73 -1.83
C ARG A 65 -4.66 10.86 -2.44
N LEU A 66 -3.98 11.75 -3.15
CA LEU A 66 -4.58 12.82 -3.95
C LEU A 66 -4.16 12.59 -5.41
N SER A 67 -5.14 12.49 -6.31
CA SER A 67 -4.87 12.37 -7.74
C SER A 67 -4.49 13.70 -8.38
N ALA A 68 -3.96 13.64 -9.60
CA ALA A 68 -3.60 14.82 -10.39
C ALA A 68 -4.81 15.74 -10.72
N ASP A 69 -6.03 15.19 -10.83
CA ASP A 69 -7.25 16.00 -11.00
C ASP A 69 -7.82 16.54 -9.67
N GLY A 70 -7.15 16.24 -8.55
CA GLY A 70 -7.50 16.72 -7.21
C GLY A 70 -8.63 15.95 -6.53
N LYS A 71 -8.74 14.64 -6.80
CA LYS A 71 -9.62 13.74 -6.06
C LYS A 71 -8.86 12.97 -4.98
N LEU A 72 -9.49 12.83 -3.83
CA LEU A 72 -8.97 12.10 -2.70
C LEU A 72 -9.37 10.62 -2.79
N TYR A 73 -8.41 9.72 -2.57
CA TYR A 73 -8.60 8.28 -2.55
C TYR A 73 -8.03 7.68 -1.26
N THR A 74 -8.75 6.74 -0.68
CA THR A 74 -8.40 6.03 0.57
C THR A 74 -7.66 4.71 0.32
N CYS A 75 -7.48 4.33 -0.94
CA CYS A 75 -6.71 3.16 -1.36
C CYS A 75 -6.06 3.40 -2.73
N LEU A 76 -4.93 2.74 -2.96
CA LEU A 76 -4.29 2.69 -4.28
C LEU A 76 -5.16 2.02 -5.35
N PHE A 77 -6.08 1.16 -4.92
CA PHE A 77 -6.96 0.41 -5.81
C PHE A 77 -8.43 0.83 -5.67
N ALA A 78 -8.69 1.99 -5.05
CA ALA A 78 -10.04 2.52 -4.92
C ALA A 78 -10.65 2.79 -6.31
N THR A 79 -11.96 2.63 -6.42
CA THR A 79 -12.70 2.74 -7.67
C THR A 79 -13.36 4.11 -7.84
N ARG A 80 -13.48 4.86 -6.73
CA ARG A 80 -14.11 6.17 -6.63
C ARG A 80 -13.25 7.06 -5.73
N GLY A 81 -13.19 8.35 -6.09
CA GLY A 81 -12.50 9.37 -5.32
C GLY A 81 -13.44 10.51 -4.95
N HIS A 82 -13.04 11.30 -3.96
CA HIS A 82 -13.79 12.45 -3.44
C HIS A 82 -13.24 13.75 -4.04
N ASP A 83 -14.07 14.61 -4.63
CA ASP A 83 -13.62 15.85 -5.26
C ASP A 83 -13.17 16.91 -4.23
N LEU A 84 -11.90 16.83 -3.85
CA LEU A 84 -11.27 17.76 -2.93
C LEU A 84 -10.95 19.09 -3.60
N ARG A 85 -10.63 19.08 -4.90
CA ARG A 85 -10.31 20.30 -5.67
C ARG A 85 -11.45 21.30 -5.64
N SER A 86 -12.69 20.85 -5.82
CA SER A 86 -13.85 21.75 -5.77
C SER A 86 -14.06 22.34 -4.38
N LEU A 87 -13.77 21.59 -3.31
CA LEU A 87 -13.81 22.11 -1.94
C LEU A 87 -12.75 23.17 -1.69
N LEU A 88 -11.51 22.93 -2.12
CA LEU A 88 -10.38 23.86 -1.96
C LEU A 88 -10.50 25.12 -2.83
N ARG A 89 -11.25 25.05 -3.93
CA ARG A 89 -11.50 26.18 -4.84
C ARG A 89 -12.80 26.92 -4.54
N GLY A 90 -13.67 26.36 -3.71
CA GLY A 90 -14.73 27.14 -3.07
C GLY A 90 -14.13 27.89 -1.89
N ASP A 91 -14.68 29.06 -1.56
CA ASP A 91 -14.26 29.87 -0.41
C ASP A 91 -14.61 29.17 0.93
N ARG A 92 -14.00 28.02 1.19
CA ARG A 92 -14.18 27.17 2.36
C ARG A 92 -13.08 27.40 3.37
N THR A 93 -13.42 27.33 4.66
CA THR A 93 -12.43 27.39 5.74
C THR A 93 -11.76 26.03 5.94
N ASP A 94 -10.60 26.04 6.62
CA ASP A 94 -9.89 24.81 6.99
C ASP A 94 -10.76 23.89 7.87
N GLU A 95 -11.56 24.46 8.77
CA GLU A 95 -12.55 23.71 9.55
C GLU A 95 -13.56 22.98 8.67
N GLU A 96 -14.15 23.64 7.67
CA GLU A 96 -15.12 23.00 6.76
C GLU A 96 -14.47 21.87 5.94
N ILE A 97 -13.23 22.07 5.50
CA ILE A 97 -12.46 21.04 4.79
C ILE A 97 -12.17 19.86 5.73
N ALA A 98 -11.79 20.13 6.98
CA ALA A 98 -11.53 19.08 7.97
C ALA A 98 -12.82 18.30 8.30
N GLU A 99 -13.97 18.97 8.41
CA GLU A 99 -15.28 18.35 8.61
C GLU A 99 -15.68 17.45 7.45
N PHE A 100 -15.26 17.75 6.23
CA PHE A 100 -15.41 16.86 5.08
C PHE A 100 -14.47 15.64 5.15
N LEU A 101 -13.20 15.83 5.54
CA LEU A 101 -12.19 14.77 5.52
C LEU A 101 -12.37 13.73 6.63
N ARG A 102 -12.77 14.15 7.84
CA ARG A 102 -12.95 13.26 9.00
C ARG A 102 -13.90 12.07 8.73
N PRO A 103 -15.13 12.25 8.21
CA PRO A 103 -16.03 11.14 7.93
C PRO A 103 -15.50 10.25 6.80
N VAL A 104 -14.86 10.83 5.76
CA VAL A 104 -14.24 10.04 4.69
C VAL A 104 -13.19 9.09 5.24
N TRP A 105 -12.32 9.57 6.14
CA TRP A 105 -11.31 8.72 6.77
C TRP A 105 -11.91 7.70 7.73
N LYS A 106 -12.90 8.10 8.55
CA LYS A 106 -13.55 7.19 9.51
C LYS A 106 -14.37 6.09 8.85
N ALA A 107 -14.96 6.36 7.69
CA ALA A 107 -15.76 5.40 6.93
C ALA A 107 -14.91 4.47 6.05
N ARG A 108 -13.59 4.72 5.94
CA ARG A 108 -12.67 3.93 5.13
C ARG A 108 -12.70 2.46 5.56
N ASP A 109 -13.00 1.59 4.61
CA ASP A 109 -12.96 0.14 4.75
C ASP A 109 -12.07 -0.52 3.69
N ASP A 110 -11.28 0.27 2.96
CA ASP A 110 -10.44 -0.23 1.87
C ASP A 110 -9.34 -1.17 2.35
N ARG A 111 -9.40 -2.40 1.87
CA ARG A 111 -8.40 -3.46 2.10
C ARG A 111 -8.27 -4.36 0.87
N TYR A 112 -8.08 -3.72 -0.28
CA TYR A 112 -8.07 -4.40 -1.59
C TYR A 112 -7.12 -5.61 -1.62
N SER A 113 -5.87 -5.47 -1.14
CA SER A 113 -4.91 -6.57 -1.21
C SER A 113 -5.25 -7.74 -0.30
N GLU A 114 -6.01 -7.51 0.79
CA GLU A 114 -6.51 -8.57 1.69
C GLU A 114 -7.78 -9.23 1.14
N LEU A 115 -8.69 -8.46 0.54
CA LEU A 115 -9.95 -8.98 -0.04
C LEU A 115 -9.75 -9.65 -1.39
N ARG A 116 -8.62 -9.40 -2.05
CA ARG A 116 -8.29 -10.01 -3.33
C ARG A 116 -8.14 -11.51 -3.13
N SER A 117 -9.14 -12.27 -3.56
CA SER A 117 -8.98 -13.70 -3.79
C SER A 117 -8.00 -13.92 -4.94
N SER A 118 -7.39 -15.10 -5.01
CA SER A 118 -6.59 -15.54 -6.17
C SER A 118 -7.39 -15.55 -7.50
N GLN A 119 -8.68 -15.19 -7.48
CA GLN A 119 -9.61 -15.27 -8.60
C GLN A 119 -10.47 -14.00 -8.81
N THR A 120 -10.00 -12.78 -8.53
CA THR A 120 -10.81 -11.57 -8.78
C THR A 120 -10.45 -10.86 -10.10
N PRO A 121 -11.14 -11.11 -11.23
CA PRO A 121 -11.09 -10.23 -12.39
C PRO A 121 -12.07 -9.05 -12.22
N GLY A 122 -11.68 -7.86 -12.69
CA GLY A 122 -12.66 -6.93 -13.28
C GLY A 122 -13.21 -5.77 -12.44
N LEU A 123 -12.80 -5.57 -11.19
CA LEU A 123 -13.20 -4.32 -10.51
C LEU A 123 -12.51 -3.12 -11.19
N PRO A 124 -13.26 -2.07 -11.61
CA PRO A 124 -12.68 -0.86 -12.20
C PRO A 124 -11.84 -0.17 -11.13
N LYS A 125 -10.56 0.10 -11.39
CA LYS A 125 -9.64 0.69 -10.42
C LYS A 125 -9.07 1.98 -10.99
N VAL A 126 -8.72 2.90 -10.09
CA VAL A 126 -7.88 4.01 -10.46
C VAL A 126 -6.48 3.51 -10.84
N GLU A 127 -5.89 4.07 -11.89
CA GLU A 127 -4.54 3.75 -12.30
C GLU A 127 -3.52 4.29 -11.28
N MET A 128 -2.49 3.51 -10.97
CA MET A 128 -1.52 3.90 -9.93
C MET A 128 -0.78 5.19 -10.29
N SER A 129 -0.46 5.37 -11.57
CA SER A 129 0.15 6.60 -12.11
C SER A 129 -0.71 7.85 -11.86
N TYR A 130 -2.02 7.68 -11.70
CA TYR A 130 -2.96 8.78 -11.48
C TYR A 130 -3.04 9.23 -10.02
N VAL A 131 -2.71 8.35 -9.07
CA VAL A 131 -2.82 8.57 -7.62
C VAL A 131 -1.45 8.55 -6.92
N GLY A 132 -0.38 8.86 -7.67
CA GLY A 132 0.98 8.98 -7.13
C GLY A 132 1.58 7.65 -6.67
N GLY A 133 1.30 6.55 -7.39
CA GLY A 133 1.94 5.25 -7.22
C GLY A 133 2.99 4.97 -8.28
#